data_AF-A0A8T5T3S7-F1
#
_entry.id   AF-A0A8T5T3S7-F1
#
_cell.length_a   1.000
_cell.length_b   1.000
_cell.length_c   1.000
_cell.angle_alpha   90.00
_cell.angle_beta   90.00
_cell.angle_gamma   90.00
#
_symmetry.space_group_name_H-M   'P 1'
#
loop_
_entity.id
_entity.type
_entity.pdbx_description
1 polymer ?
#
loop_
_entity_poly.entity_id
_entity_poly.type
_entity_poly.pdbx_seq_one_letter_code
_entity_poly.pdbx_strand_id
1 'polypeptide(L)' 'IKQALIQSKHIEDIDEFERIGLLEYRLVCKRGTRADGLIPELGSYLGRAKIGAQVPKRIIEL' A
#
# COMPACT_ATOMS: atom_id res chain seq x y z
N ILE A 1 -0.39 -3.80 9.19
CA ILE A 1 -0.12 -3.66 7.74
C ILE A 1 1.03 -4.56 7.25
N LYS A 2 2.22 -4.54 7.87
CA LYS A 2 3.39 -5.33 7.42
C LYS A 2 3.10 -6.82 7.19
N GLN A 3 2.40 -7.50 8.11
CA GLN A 3 2.04 -8.90 7.94
C GLN A 3 1.11 -9.14 6.73
N ALA A 4 0.13 -8.25 6.51
CA ALA A 4 -0.74 -8.33 5.35
C ALA A 4 0.04 -8.18 4.03
N LEU A 5 1.04 -7.29 3.97
CA LEU A 5 1.92 -7.13 2.80
C LEU A 5 2.77 -8.37 2.52
N ILE A 6 3.25 -9.04 3.58
CA ILE A 6 4.03 -10.28 3.44
C ILE A 6 3.14 -11.42 2.94
N GLN A 7 1.95 -11.58 3.54
CA GLN A 7 1.03 -12.67 3.19
C GLN A 7 0.44 -12.51 1.78
N SER A 8 0.17 -11.27 1.36
CA SER A 8 -0.25 -10.94 -0.01
C SER A 8 0.89 -10.91 -1.03
N LYS A 9 2.15 -11.16 -0.60
CA LYS A 9 3.34 -11.11 -1.47
C LYS A 9 3.61 -9.75 -2.13
N HIS A 10 3.07 -8.67 -1.59
CA HIS A 10 3.28 -7.31 -2.09
C HIS A 10 4.37 -6.53 -1.36
N ILE A 11 5.04 -7.12 -0.36
CA ILE A 11 6.07 -6.42 0.40
C ILE A 11 7.21 -5.90 -0.49
N GLU A 12 7.50 -6.59 -1.60
CA GLU A 12 8.52 -6.19 -2.57
C GLU A 12 8.10 -5.02 -3.47
N ASP A 13 6.80 -4.74 -3.58
CA ASP A 13 6.25 -3.62 -4.35
C ASP A 13 6.24 -2.30 -3.58
N ILE A 14 6.47 -2.34 -2.26
CA ILE A 14 6.42 -1.18 -1.38
C ILE A 14 7.81 -0.58 -1.21
N ASP A 15 7.90 0.73 -1.37
CA ASP A 15 9.09 1.53 -1.12
C ASP A 15 9.11 2.03 0.33
N GLU A 16 7.98 2.58 0.79
CA GLU A 16 7.80 3.08 2.15
C GLU A 16 6.44 2.67 2.73
N PHE A 17 6.39 2.41 4.04
CA PHE A 17 5.13 2.31 4.78
C PHE A 17 5.22 3.18 6.04
N GLU A 18 4.34 4.15 6.15
CA GLU A 18 4.34 5.15 7.21
C GLU A 18 3.04 5.05 8.01
N ARG A 19 3.12 5.18 9.34
CA ARG A 19 1.92 5.33 10.18
C ARG A 19 1.56 6.81 10.26
N ILE A 20 0.40 7.19 9.74
CA ILE A 20 -0.08 8.58 9.69
C ILE A 20 -1.13 8.89 10.77
N GLY A 21 -1.65 7.86 11.46
CA GLY A 21 -2.68 8.02 12.49
C GLY A 21 -2.94 6.75 13.31
N LEU A 22 -4.00 6.78 14.12
CA LEU A 22 -4.43 5.60 14.88
C LEU A 22 -5.11 4.62 13.92
N LEU A 23 -4.43 3.50 13.61
CA LEU A 23 -4.82 2.50 12.63
C LEU A 23 -4.77 2.97 11.16
N GLU A 24 -4.19 4.14 10.90
CA GLU A 24 -4.02 4.69 9.56
C GLU A 24 -2.57 4.54 9.10
N TYR A 25 -2.41 4.00 7.89
CA TYR A 25 -1.12 3.76 7.27
C TYR A 25 -1.13 4.28 5.83
N ARG A 26 -0.04 4.93 5.45
CA ARG A 26 0.28 5.29 4.07
C ARG A 26 1.26 4.26 3.53
N LEU A 27 1.00 3.79 2.31
CA LEU A 27 1.93 2.95 1.56
C LEU A 27 2.39 3.73 0.33
N VAL A 28 3.70 3.79 0.14
CA VAL A 28 4.32 4.33 -1.08
C VAL A 28 4.78 3.14 -1.90
N CYS A 29 4.23 2.99 -3.09
CA CYS A 29 4.60 1.93 -4.01
C CYS A 29 5.87 2.31 -4.77
N LYS A 30 6.70 1.31 -5.10
CA LYS A 30 7.85 1.49 -5.97
C LYS A 30 7.42 2.00 -7.33
N ARG A 31 8.24 2.88 -7.93
CA ARG A 31 8.00 3.41 -9.27
C ARG A 31 7.94 2.25 -10.28
N GLY A 32 6.86 2.20 -11.05
CA GLY A 32 6.67 1.18 -12.09
C GLY A 32 6.29 -0.21 -11.57
N THR A 33 5.89 -0.35 -10.29
CA THR A 33 5.23 -1.60 -9.83
C THR A 33 4.04 -1.95 -10.73
N ARG A 34 3.81 -3.24 -10.93
CA ARG A 34 2.65 -3.80 -11.64
C ARG A 34 1.73 -4.55 -10.68
N ALA A 35 1.72 -4.18 -9.40
CA ALA A 35 0.84 -4.74 -8.39
C ALA A 35 -0.60 -4.23 -8.57
N ASP A 36 -1.21 -4.51 -9.73
CA ASP A 36 -2.57 -4.11 -10.08
C ASP A 36 -3.61 -4.70 -9.08
N GLY A 37 -3.25 -5.84 -8.46
CA GLY A 37 -4.02 -6.54 -7.43
C GLY A 37 -3.80 -6.06 -5.99
N LEU A 38 -2.92 -5.08 -5.74
CA LEU A 38 -2.51 -4.68 -4.39
C LEU A 38 -3.69 -4.41 -3.46
N ILE A 39 -4.66 -3.60 -3.89
CA ILE A 39 -5.81 -3.21 -3.06
C ILE A 39 -6.73 -4.40 -2.76
N PRO A 40 -7.25 -5.13 -3.77
CA PRO A 40 -8.14 -6.27 -3.49
C PRO A 40 -7.43 -7.40 -2.71
N GLU A 41 -6.17 -7.71 -3.01
CA GLU A 41 -5.43 -8.78 -2.34
C GLU A 41 -5.08 -8.41 -0.90
N LEU A 42 -4.58 -7.19 -0.67
CA LEU A 42 -4.28 -6.70 0.67
C LEU A 42 -5.55 -6.56 1.53
N GLY A 43 -6.67 -6.16 0.92
CA GLY A 43 -7.96 -6.03 1.58
C GLY A 43 -8.42 -7.31 2.29
N SER A 44 -8.18 -8.47 1.68
CA SER A 44 -8.54 -9.77 2.26
C SER A 44 -7.89 -10.04 3.63
N TYR A 45 -6.70 -9.48 3.87
CA TYR A 45 -5.93 -9.63 5.12
C TYR A 45 -6.24 -8.54 6.17
N LEU A 46 -6.93 -7.47 5.78
CA LEU A 46 -7.22 -6.32 6.63
C LEU A 46 -8.69 -6.27 7.08
N GLY A 47 -9.50 -7.26 6.69
CA GLY A 47 -10.89 -7.40 7.11
C GLY A 47 -11.76 -6.23 6.63
N ARG A 48 -12.34 -5.48 7.56
CA ARG A 48 -13.21 -4.32 7.25
C ARG A 48 -12.45 -3.00 7.10
N ALA A 49 -11.13 -3.03 6.95
CA ALA A 49 -10.35 -1.83 6.72
C ALA A 49 -10.78 -1.14 5.42
N LYS A 50 -10.89 0.19 5.47
CA LYS A 50 -11.10 1.00 4.27
C LYS A 50 -9.76 1.24 3.60
N ILE A 51 -9.65 0.86 2.33
CA ILE A 51 -8.46 1.08 1.52
C ILE A 51 -8.82 2.05 0.41
N GLY A 52 -7.98 3.06 0.20
CA GLY A 52 -8.11 4.01 -0.90
C GLY A 52 -6.78 4.18 -1.62
N ALA A 53 -6.84 4.44 -2.92
CA ALA A 53 -5.70 4.88 -3.69
C ALA A 53 -5.71 6.41 -3.78
N GLN A 54 -4.55 7.03 -3.62
CA GLN A 54 -4.36 8.44 -3.96
C GLN A 54 -3.36 8.51 -5.11
N VAL A 55 -3.81 9.03 -6.26
CA VAL A 55 -2.91 9.36 -7.36
C VAL A 55 -2.49 10.81 -7.18
N PRO A 56 -1.23 11.09 -6.85
CA PRO A 56 -0.77 12.46 -6.67
C PRO A 56 -0.88 13.21 -8.00
N LYS A 57 -1.40 14.44 -7.98
CA LYS A 57 -1.49 15.32 -9.17
C LYS A 57 -0.11 15.72 -9.70
N ARG A 58 0.93 15.62 -8.86
CA ARG A 58 2.30 15.97 -9.18
C ARG A 58 3.23 14.96 -8.53
N ILE A 59 4.03 14.27 -9.34
CA ILE A 59 5.13 13.43 -8.88
C ILE A 59 6.36 14.33 -8.83
N ILE A 60 6.98 14.46 -7.65
CA ILE A 60 8.28 15.11 -7.50
C ILE A 60 9.30 13.98 -7.53
N GLU A 61 10.13 13.92 -8.58
CA GLU A 61 11.30 13.05 -8.60
C GLU A 61 12.40 13.77 -7.80
N LEU A 62 12.89 13.10 -6.74
CA LEU A 62 14.04 13.56 -5.94
C LEU A 62 15.35 13.30 -6.68
#